data_AF-A0A8S3S4J8-F1
#
_entry.id   AF-A0A8S3S4J8-F1
#
_cell.length_a   1.000
_cell.length_b   1.000
_cell.length_c   1.000
_cell.angle_alpha   90.00
_cell.angle_beta   90.00
_cell.angle_gamma   90.00
#
_symmetry.space_group_name_H-M   'P 1'
#
loop_
_entity.id
_entity.type
_entity.pdbx_description
1 polymer ?
#
loop_
_entity_poly.entity_id
_entity_poly.type
_entity_poly.pdbx_seq_one_letter_code
_entity_poly.pdbx_strand_id
1 'polypeptide(L)'
;MCGSKACKLKHQCVHCGQKHASDICNKRPTGGKPSNSMLSKYLELYDPELREFLTNGFTKGFKLGANGENISFLTCKNHQSALDKPEIVTEKIEKEIKKGRYKGNSVNSSIPAEYTSVSYENIENVIHLVESQGHKALMAHADVENAFRLLPINLEDYHFLGFTWNGKFYYDTCLPMGLSSSCQLFEKFSTALHWILTSSFGISNIFHLLDDFVFVSKTCSKGCDYALHFFLKLCKTIGVPIKHEKTRFPTTVLTIYGIEIDSNEMIARLPSDKIEKIYDMLVSVKRRRSVTLRDLQSLIGLLNFACSVIIPGRAFLRRLINLTLGHTNPQFRITLNAEARADLRAWFEFIEHFNGKLCFLFDNWVSSDTLRLYSDAAGVHGGFAAVFGNDWFTGSWPPEIEPEHITVKELFPIVLAVEIWGKCLENQSATDCSMVVSKTDNSSSAIFKSVVAKLFTASLSDATHKSYSRMINSYLQFCETYYAECRPFPSSHILLSHFIANLFLRNYSPSTIATHISALSFVHKSNSWPDPTDMFVIHKILKGVQNLKRKNDPRLL
;
A
#
# COMPACT_ATOMS: atom_id res chain seq x y z
N MET A 1 -12.15 -26.82 39.36
CA MET A 1 -12.07 -28.12 40.05
C MET A 1 -13.42 -28.82 39.88
N CYS A 2 -13.43 -30.10 39.47
CA CYS A 2 -14.67 -30.85 39.29
C CYS A 2 -15.32 -31.14 40.66
N GLY A 3 -16.53 -30.63 40.87
CA GLY A 3 -17.24 -30.64 42.15
C GLY A 3 -18.05 -31.90 42.46
N SER A 4 -17.83 -33.03 41.77
CA SER A 4 -18.61 -34.25 42.00
C SER A 4 -17.74 -35.42 42.49
N LYS A 5 -18.30 -36.15 43.46
CA LYS A 5 -17.68 -37.20 44.26
C LYS A 5 -16.96 -38.26 43.41
N ALA A 6 -15.69 -38.51 43.78
CA ALA A 6 -14.86 -39.66 43.42
C ALA A 6 -14.68 -39.96 41.91
N CYS A 7 -13.94 -39.10 41.19
CA CYS A 7 -13.35 -39.49 39.90
C CYS A 7 -12.22 -40.52 40.12
N LYS A 8 -12.39 -41.75 39.61
CA LYS A 8 -11.42 -42.86 39.68
C LYS A 8 -10.14 -42.64 38.84
N LEU A 9 -10.06 -41.56 38.06
CA LEU A 9 -8.89 -41.23 37.26
C LEU A 9 -8.04 -40.20 38.00
N LYS A 10 -6.81 -40.57 38.36
CA LYS A 10 -5.80 -39.61 38.86
C LYS A 10 -5.50 -38.61 37.72
N HIS A 11 -6.17 -37.47 37.70
CA HIS A 11 -5.78 -36.33 36.86
C HIS A 11 -4.49 -35.73 37.43
N GLN A 12 -3.33 -36.34 37.16
CA GLN A 12 -2.03 -35.73 37.41
C GLN A 12 -1.60 -34.98 36.14
N CYS A 13 -1.25 -33.69 36.27
CA CYS A 13 -0.66 -32.92 35.17
C CYS A 13 0.59 -33.65 34.69
N VAL A 14 0.63 -33.97 33.40
CA VAL A 14 1.76 -34.67 32.75
C VAL A 14 3.07 -33.87 32.82
N HIS A 15 3.01 -32.56 33.11
CA HIS A 15 4.19 -31.69 33.17
C HIS A 15 4.71 -31.41 34.58
N CYS A 16 3.90 -31.52 35.63
CA CYS A 16 4.34 -31.25 37.02
C CYS A 16 4.01 -32.34 38.04
N GLY A 17 3.22 -33.35 37.66
CA GLY A 17 2.78 -34.44 38.53
C GLY A 17 1.70 -34.06 39.57
N GLN A 18 1.26 -32.80 39.63
CA GLN A 18 0.25 -32.33 40.58
C GLN A 18 -1.19 -32.52 40.07
N LYS A 19 -2.16 -32.48 41.00
CA LYS A 19 -3.59 -32.71 40.71
C LYS A 19 -4.28 -31.45 40.19
N HIS A 20 -4.03 -31.10 38.94
CA HIS A 20 -4.77 -30.09 38.21
C HIS A 20 -4.76 -30.42 36.71
N ALA A 21 -5.62 -29.76 35.96
CA ALA A 21 -5.68 -29.92 34.52
C ALA A 21 -4.39 -29.38 33.88
N SER A 22 -3.90 -30.03 32.81
CA SER A 22 -2.60 -29.75 32.20
C SER A 22 -2.50 -28.36 31.57
N ASP A 23 -3.64 -27.80 31.17
CA ASP A 23 -3.88 -26.45 30.68
C ASP A 23 -3.61 -25.36 31.73
N ILE A 24 -3.73 -25.65 33.03
CA ILE A 24 -3.47 -24.72 34.15
C ILE A 24 -2.06 -24.95 34.75
N CYS A 25 -1.24 -25.77 34.10
CA CYS A 25 0.05 -26.24 34.62
C CYS A 25 1.17 -25.23 34.32
N ASN A 26 1.69 -24.54 35.35
CA ASN A 26 2.80 -23.59 35.22
C ASN A 26 4.13 -24.22 34.75
N LYS A 27 4.25 -25.56 34.75
CA LYS A 27 5.41 -26.29 34.20
C LYS A 27 5.20 -26.82 32.78
N ARG A 28 4.10 -26.47 32.13
CA ARG A 28 3.83 -26.86 30.74
C ARG A 28 4.95 -26.30 29.85
N PRO A 29 5.55 -27.09 28.93
CA PRO A 29 6.53 -26.58 27.97
C PRO A 29 5.82 -25.57 27.07
N THR A 30 5.97 -24.30 27.44
CA THR A 30 5.60 -23.17 26.61
C THR A 30 6.82 -22.90 25.75
N GLY A 31 6.84 -23.38 24.52
CA GLY A 31 8.01 -23.29 23.63
C GLY A 31 8.54 -21.87 23.49
N GLY A 32 9.48 -21.46 24.36
CA GLY A 32 10.06 -20.12 24.39
C GLY A 32 9.05 -18.99 24.52
N LYS A 33 8.19 -18.98 25.55
CA LYS A 33 7.32 -17.81 25.79
C LYS A 33 8.10 -16.65 26.41
N PRO A 34 7.75 -15.40 26.06
CA PRO A 34 8.38 -14.24 26.68
C PRO A 34 8.22 -14.21 28.21
N SER A 35 9.31 -13.95 28.92
CA SER A 35 9.35 -13.70 30.36
C SER A 35 8.63 -12.38 30.67
N ASN A 36 7.44 -12.50 31.27
CA ASN A 36 6.61 -11.35 31.59
C ASN A 36 7.30 -10.38 32.57
N SER A 37 8.08 -10.89 33.52
CA SER A 37 8.80 -10.04 34.48
C SER A 37 9.87 -9.18 33.81
N MET A 38 10.61 -9.75 32.84
CA MET A 38 11.62 -9.00 32.10
C MET A 38 10.98 -8.02 31.11
N LEU A 39 9.95 -8.46 30.39
CA LEU A 39 9.21 -7.60 29.46
C LEU A 39 8.60 -6.39 30.18
N SER A 40 7.96 -6.62 31.33
CA SER A 40 7.37 -5.53 32.14
C SER A 40 8.42 -4.52 32.61
N LYS A 41 9.65 -4.96 32.88
CA LYS A 41 10.74 -4.06 33.30
C LYS A 41 11.18 -3.14 32.16
N TYR A 42 11.28 -3.66 30.94
CA TYR A 42 11.62 -2.83 29.78
C TYR A 42 10.50 -1.88 29.37
N LEU A 43 9.24 -2.21 29.66
CA LEU A 43 8.07 -1.39 29.34
C LEU A 43 7.69 -0.39 30.44
N GLU A 44 8.54 -0.12 31.43
CA GLU A 44 8.18 0.72 32.58
C GLU A 44 7.68 2.13 32.18
N LEU A 45 8.32 2.74 31.18
CA LEU A 45 7.97 4.06 30.63
C LEU A 45 7.09 3.98 29.37
N TYR A 46 6.60 2.79 29.01
CA TYR A 46 5.70 2.62 27.87
C TYR A 46 4.29 3.08 28.24
N ASP A 47 3.41 3.17 27.24
CA ASP A 47 2.00 3.44 27.46
C ASP A 47 1.42 2.47 28.52
N PRO A 48 0.85 2.98 29.63
CA PRO A 48 0.41 2.14 30.74
C PRO A 48 -0.66 1.11 30.34
N GLU A 49 -1.59 1.48 29.47
CA GLU A 49 -2.67 0.60 29.02
C GLU A 49 -2.12 -0.54 28.14
N LEU A 50 -1.24 -0.22 27.19
CA LEU A 50 -0.61 -1.22 26.33
C LEU A 50 0.35 -2.13 27.10
N ARG A 51 1.09 -1.58 28.07
CA ARG A 51 1.92 -2.38 28.98
C ARG A 51 1.07 -3.36 29.78
N GLU A 52 -0.02 -2.90 30.38
CA GLU A 52 -0.93 -3.76 31.13
C GLU A 52 -1.55 -4.82 30.21
N PHE A 53 -1.98 -4.43 29.00
CA PHE A 53 -2.50 -5.35 27.99
C PHE A 53 -1.52 -6.47 27.64
N LEU A 54 -0.26 -6.14 27.37
CA LEU A 54 0.78 -7.13 27.02
C LEU A 54 1.11 -8.03 28.21
N THR A 55 1.31 -7.45 29.39
CA THR A 55 1.67 -8.21 30.60
C THR A 55 0.55 -9.14 31.05
N ASN A 56 -0.70 -8.67 31.01
CA ASN A 56 -1.89 -9.50 31.24
C ASN A 56 -2.04 -10.57 30.15
N GLY A 57 -1.80 -10.22 28.88
CA GLY A 57 -1.86 -11.15 27.75
C GLY A 57 -0.89 -12.31 27.89
N PHE A 58 0.37 -12.06 28.25
CA PHE A 58 1.35 -13.14 28.47
C PHE A 58 1.09 -13.97 29.74
N THR A 59 0.39 -13.41 30.74
CA THR A 59 0.09 -14.11 32.01
C THR A 59 -1.22 -14.91 31.96
N LYS A 60 -2.29 -14.29 31.45
CA LYS A 60 -3.67 -14.82 31.46
C LYS A 60 -4.14 -15.26 30.07
N GLY A 61 -3.40 -14.93 29.01
CA GLY A 61 -3.78 -15.15 27.63
C GLY A 61 -4.49 -13.94 27.01
N PHE A 62 -4.20 -13.70 25.73
CA PHE A 62 -4.82 -12.65 24.92
C PHE A 62 -6.25 -13.04 24.56
N LYS A 63 -7.18 -12.10 24.73
CA LYS A 63 -8.58 -12.27 24.30
C LYS A 63 -8.69 -12.05 22.79
N LEU A 64 -9.55 -12.83 22.14
CA LEU A 64 -9.75 -12.77 20.68
C LEU A 64 -10.67 -11.63 20.25
N GLY A 65 -11.51 -11.13 21.17
CA GLY A 65 -12.53 -10.12 20.90
C GLY A 65 -13.81 -10.69 20.25
N ALA A 66 -13.99 -12.01 20.25
CA ALA A 66 -15.18 -12.65 19.70
C ALA A 66 -16.36 -12.58 20.68
N ASN A 67 -17.52 -12.11 20.22
CA ASN A 67 -18.75 -12.07 21.02
C ASN A 67 -19.72 -13.18 20.59
N GLY A 68 -20.05 -14.12 21.49
CA GLY A 68 -21.15 -15.05 21.27
C GLY A 68 -21.21 -16.21 22.26
N GLU A 69 -22.30 -16.31 23.03
CA GLU A 69 -22.60 -17.44 23.94
C GLU A 69 -23.14 -18.69 23.20
N ASN A 70 -23.43 -18.60 21.90
CA ASN A 70 -24.01 -19.70 21.12
C ASN A 70 -23.51 -19.68 19.67
N ILE A 71 -22.33 -20.27 19.44
CA ILE A 71 -21.98 -20.74 18.10
C ILE A 71 -22.66 -22.10 17.93
N SER A 72 -23.75 -22.14 17.16
CA SER A 72 -24.45 -23.38 16.85
C SER A 72 -23.54 -24.35 16.09
N PHE A 73 -23.40 -25.57 16.61
CA PHE A 73 -22.78 -26.68 15.89
C PHE A 73 -23.61 -26.98 14.64
N LEU A 74 -23.15 -26.57 13.46
CA LEU A 74 -23.82 -26.89 12.20
C LEU A 74 -23.40 -28.30 11.75
N THR A 75 -24.36 -29.19 11.45
CA THR A 75 -24.06 -30.52 10.88
C THR A 75 -25.06 -30.87 9.77
N CYS A 76 -24.56 -31.17 8.56
CA CYS A 76 -25.35 -31.55 7.37
C CYS A 76 -24.72 -32.75 6.64
N LYS A 77 -25.47 -33.44 5.76
CA LYS A 77 -25.03 -34.69 5.08
C LYS A 77 -24.43 -34.41 3.69
N ASN A 78 -23.33 -35.11 3.39
CA ASN A 78 -22.46 -34.87 2.23
C ASN A 78 -22.89 -35.59 0.94
N HIS A 79 -22.46 -35.06 -0.23
CA HIS A 79 -22.67 -35.62 -1.57
C HIS A 79 -21.72 -36.82 -1.87
N GLN A 80 -22.02 -37.68 -2.85
CA GLN A 80 -21.28 -38.93 -3.08
C GLN A 80 -19.76 -38.75 -3.37
N SER A 81 -19.36 -37.79 -4.22
CA SER A 81 -17.94 -37.48 -4.47
C SER A 81 -17.21 -36.85 -3.27
N ALA A 82 -17.94 -36.33 -2.28
CA ALA A 82 -17.45 -35.86 -0.99
C ALA A 82 -17.37 -36.97 0.06
N LEU A 83 -17.90 -38.14 -0.27
CA LEU A 83 -17.75 -39.37 0.50
C LEU A 83 -16.71 -40.28 -0.19
N ASP A 84 -16.54 -40.16 -1.51
CA ASP A 84 -15.52 -40.83 -2.34
C ASP A 84 -14.15 -40.11 -2.30
N LYS A 85 -14.14 -38.78 -2.13
CA LYS A 85 -12.96 -37.91 -1.90
C LYS A 85 -13.30 -36.83 -0.84
N PRO A 86 -13.56 -37.24 0.42
CA PRO A 86 -13.94 -36.32 1.50
C PRO A 86 -12.90 -35.24 1.77
N GLU A 87 -11.63 -35.55 1.48
CA GLU A 87 -10.47 -34.66 1.56
C GLU A 87 -10.73 -33.30 0.87
N ILE A 88 -11.18 -33.34 -0.39
CA ILE A 88 -11.26 -32.15 -1.26
C ILE A 88 -12.52 -31.33 -0.93
N VAL A 89 -13.60 -32.01 -0.55
CA VAL A 89 -14.87 -31.36 -0.25
C VAL A 89 -14.82 -30.66 1.11
N THR A 90 -14.12 -31.22 2.10
CA THR A 90 -13.83 -30.53 3.38
C THR A 90 -12.98 -29.29 3.14
N GLU A 91 -11.92 -29.43 2.35
CA GLU A 91 -11.00 -28.35 1.98
C GLU A 91 -11.71 -27.18 1.25
N LYS A 92 -12.76 -27.48 0.48
CA LYS A 92 -13.52 -26.49 -0.27
C LYS A 92 -14.66 -25.85 0.51
N ILE A 93 -15.34 -26.59 1.39
CA ILE A 93 -16.41 -26.06 2.25
C ILE A 93 -15.83 -25.06 3.26
N GLU A 94 -14.68 -25.37 3.88
CA GLU A 94 -13.93 -24.42 4.74
C GLU A 94 -13.57 -23.12 4.01
N LYS A 95 -13.22 -23.24 2.72
CA LYS A 95 -12.83 -22.11 1.88
C LYS A 95 -13.96 -21.11 1.62
N GLU A 96 -15.21 -21.55 1.61
CA GLU A 96 -16.37 -20.72 1.22
C GLU A 96 -17.25 -20.31 2.42
N ILE A 97 -17.19 -21.02 3.56
CA ILE A 97 -17.66 -20.47 4.85
C ILE A 97 -16.77 -19.27 5.24
N LYS A 98 -15.44 -19.38 5.03
CA LYS A 98 -14.46 -18.28 5.21
C LYS A 98 -14.76 -17.00 4.41
N LYS A 99 -15.58 -17.09 3.37
CA LYS A 99 -16.00 -15.93 2.58
C LYS A 99 -17.27 -15.26 3.08
N GLY A 100 -17.92 -15.76 4.14
CA GLY A 100 -19.26 -15.25 4.52
C GLY A 100 -20.28 -15.40 3.39
N ARG A 101 -20.05 -16.38 2.50
CA ARG A 101 -20.97 -16.82 1.43
C ARG A 101 -21.76 -18.05 1.85
N TYR A 102 -21.38 -18.65 2.97
CA TYR A 102 -22.18 -19.63 3.68
C TYR A 102 -22.54 -19.07 5.07
N LYS A 103 -23.84 -19.04 5.36
CA LYS A 103 -24.39 -18.53 6.62
C LYS A 103 -24.19 -19.58 7.73
N GLY A 104 -23.34 -19.20 8.68
CA GLY A 104 -23.11 -19.81 9.99
C GLY A 104 -22.19 -18.87 10.76
N ASN A 105 -22.38 -18.74 12.08
CA ASN A 105 -21.56 -17.86 12.92
C ASN A 105 -20.10 -18.37 12.94
N SER A 106 -19.24 -17.89 12.04
CA SER A 106 -17.81 -18.16 12.12
C SER A 106 -17.19 -17.29 13.22
N VAL A 107 -16.13 -17.78 13.87
CA VAL A 107 -15.42 -17.01 14.92
C VAL A 107 -14.95 -15.66 14.38
N ASN A 108 -14.38 -15.63 13.17
CA ASN A 108 -13.93 -14.38 12.55
C ASN A 108 -15.08 -13.39 12.30
N SER A 109 -16.30 -13.87 12.02
CA SER A 109 -17.47 -12.98 11.85
C SER A 109 -18.01 -12.40 13.16
N SER A 110 -17.64 -12.97 14.31
CA SER A 110 -17.98 -12.44 15.64
C SER A 110 -16.93 -11.49 16.23
N ILE A 111 -15.80 -11.27 15.55
CA ILE A 111 -14.74 -10.36 15.99
C ILE A 111 -14.99 -8.97 15.35
N PRO A 112 -15.18 -7.91 16.15
CA PRO A 112 -15.36 -6.55 15.65
C PRO A 112 -14.17 -6.06 14.80
N ALA A 113 -14.45 -5.21 13.81
CA ALA A 113 -13.44 -4.72 12.86
C ALA A 113 -12.28 -3.95 13.52
N GLU A 114 -12.54 -3.31 14.66
CA GLU A 114 -11.55 -2.62 15.50
C GLU A 114 -10.44 -3.53 16.01
N TYR A 115 -10.69 -4.85 16.14
CA TYR A 115 -9.69 -5.83 16.55
C TYR A 115 -8.95 -6.48 15.37
N THR A 116 -9.28 -6.09 14.13
CA THR A 116 -8.74 -6.70 12.90
C THR A 116 -7.95 -5.72 12.02
N SER A 117 -8.18 -4.42 12.20
CA SER A 117 -7.51 -3.38 11.42
C SER A 117 -6.07 -3.17 11.91
N VAL A 118 -5.11 -3.22 10.99
CA VAL A 118 -3.69 -2.92 11.24
C VAL A 118 -3.20 -1.99 10.14
N SER A 119 -2.41 -0.99 10.53
CA SER A 119 -1.69 -0.13 9.59
C SER A 119 -0.22 -0.53 9.63
N TYR A 120 0.29 -1.02 8.51
CA TYR A 120 1.67 -1.47 8.38
C TYR A 120 2.57 -0.36 7.84
N GLU A 121 3.86 -0.45 8.16
CA GLU A 121 4.90 0.36 7.52
C GLU A 121 5.03 0.00 6.02
N ASN A 122 5.24 1.00 5.16
CA ASN A 122 5.41 0.81 3.72
C ASN A 122 6.90 0.65 3.37
N ILE A 123 7.21 -0.13 2.32
CA ILE A 123 8.56 -0.26 1.76
C ILE A 123 9.15 1.09 1.33
N GLU A 124 8.31 2.04 0.94
CA GLU A 124 8.71 3.43 0.61
C GLU A 124 9.42 4.10 1.81
N ASN A 125 8.95 3.88 3.04
CA ASN A 125 9.60 4.44 4.24
C ASN A 125 11.00 3.83 4.44
N VAL A 126 11.15 2.53 4.18
CA VAL A 126 12.43 1.82 4.24
C VAL A 126 13.40 2.39 3.22
N ILE A 127 12.93 2.60 1.99
CA ILE A 127 13.71 3.19 0.90
C ILE A 127 14.19 4.59 1.28
N HIS A 128 13.30 5.47 1.75
CA HIS A 128 13.66 6.83 2.16
C HIS A 128 14.68 6.86 3.30
N LEU A 129 14.63 5.92 4.26
CA LEU A 129 15.63 5.87 5.32
C LEU A 129 17.00 5.41 4.80
N VAL A 130 17.02 4.38 3.93
CA VAL A 130 18.27 3.91 3.29
C VAL A 130 18.87 5.06 2.49
N GLU A 131 18.03 5.79 1.75
CA GLU A 131 18.39 7.01 1.04
C GLU A 131 18.98 8.07 1.98
N SER A 132 18.33 8.36 3.11
CA SER A 132 18.80 9.35 4.08
C SER A 132 20.12 8.95 4.78
N GLN A 133 20.43 7.65 4.83
CA GLN A 133 21.73 7.16 5.32
C GLN A 133 22.83 7.21 4.25
N GLY A 134 22.45 7.35 2.98
CA GLY A 134 23.33 7.58 1.84
C GLY A 134 23.95 6.31 1.24
N HIS A 135 24.83 6.53 0.26
CA HIS A 135 25.50 5.48 -0.50
C HIS A 135 26.28 4.51 0.41
N LYS A 136 26.14 3.20 0.15
CA LYS A 136 26.67 2.07 0.94
C LYS A 136 26.08 1.94 2.35
N ALA A 137 24.88 2.48 2.61
CA ALA A 137 24.18 2.25 3.86
C ALA A 137 24.08 0.76 4.21
N LEU A 138 24.36 0.43 5.47
CA LEU A 138 24.32 -0.94 5.96
C LEU A 138 22.92 -1.25 6.48
N MET A 139 22.39 -2.40 6.07
CA MET A 139 21.09 -2.92 6.45
C MET A 139 21.24 -4.30 7.09
N ALA A 140 20.50 -4.55 8.15
CA ALA A 140 20.41 -5.85 8.80
C ALA A 140 18.96 -6.25 9.01
N HIS A 141 18.71 -7.55 9.13
CA HIS A 141 17.37 -8.11 9.26
C HIS A 141 17.33 -9.22 10.31
N ALA A 142 16.26 -9.26 11.09
CA ALA A 142 15.95 -10.34 12.01
C ALA A 142 14.47 -10.74 11.92
N ASP A 143 14.21 -12.04 11.95
CA ASP A 143 12.87 -12.66 11.85
C ASP A 143 12.55 -13.36 13.18
N VAL A 144 11.39 -13.07 13.75
CA VAL A 144 10.92 -13.69 15.00
C VAL A 144 10.36 -15.09 14.71
N GLU A 145 10.89 -16.09 15.41
CA GLU A 145 10.49 -17.48 15.16
C GLU A 145 9.08 -17.76 15.70
N ASN A 146 8.23 -18.41 14.91
CA ASN A 146 6.89 -18.85 15.31
C ASN A 146 6.01 -17.72 15.88
N ALA A 147 6.16 -16.50 15.37
CA ALA A 147 5.45 -15.26 15.72
C ALA A 147 4.11 -15.44 16.46
N PHE A 148 3.03 -15.84 15.74
CA PHE A 148 1.69 -15.97 16.34
C PHE A 148 1.64 -16.98 17.50
N ARG A 149 2.43 -18.05 17.45
CA ARG A 149 2.44 -19.09 18.50
C ARG A 149 3.09 -18.60 19.81
N LEU A 150 3.78 -17.46 19.80
CA LEU A 150 4.33 -16.83 21.00
C LEU A 150 3.25 -16.27 21.92
N LEU A 151 2.13 -15.82 21.34
CA LEU A 151 1.06 -15.17 22.10
C LEU A 151 0.03 -16.22 22.56
N PRO A 152 -0.07 -16.48 23.87
CA PRO A 152 -1.06 -17.41 24.41
C PRO A 152 -2.48 -16.85 24.29
N ILE A 153 -3.46 -17.72 24.12
CA ILE A 153 -4.87 -17.31 24.09
C ILE A 153 -5.47 -17.44 25.50
N ASN A 154 -6.41 -16.56 25.81
CA ASN A 154 -7.17 -16.62 27.05
C ASN A 154 -7.97 -17.94 27.14
N LEU A 155 -7.98 -18.56 28.32
CA LEU A 155 -8.69 -19.83 28.54
C LEU A 155 -10.19 -19.73 28.18
N GLU A 156 -10.80 -18.58 28.44
CA GLU A 156 -12.21 -18.31 28.13
C GLU A 156 -12.50 -18.43 26.64
N ASP A 157 -11.52 -18.19 25.76
CA ASP A 157 -11.71 -18.15 24.30
C ASP A 157 -11.33 -19.47 23.60
N TYR A 158 -10.88 -20.50 24.33
CA TYR A 158 -10.49 -21.79 23.72
C TYR A 158 -11.62 -22.49 22.99
N HIS A 159 -12.85 -22.31 23.47
CA HIS A 159 -14.03 -22.92 22.87
C HIS A 159 -14.31 -22.43 21.44
N PHE A 160 -13.81 -21.26 21.07
CA PHE A 160 -13.88 -20.76 19.70
C PHE A 160 -12.95 -21.51 18.73
N LEU A 161 -11.86 -22.10 19.23
CA LEU A 161 -10.78 -22.64 18.40
C LEU A 161 -10.73 -24.17 18.37
N GLY A 162 -11.85 -24.80 18.71
CA GLY A 162 -11.99 -26.25 18.75
C GLY A 162 -12.14 -26.90 17.37
N PHE A 163 -11.51 -28.04 17.16
CA PHE A 163 -11.70 -28.90 15.99
C PHE A 163 -11.64 -30.38 16.37
N THR A 164 -12.22 -31.26 15.55
CA THR A 164 -12.19 -32.71 15.76
C THR A 164 -11.36 -33.41 14.69
N TRP A 165 -10.58 -34.41 15.12
CA TRP A 165 -9.81 -35.26 14.22
C TRP A 165 -9.74 -36.69 14.77
N ASN A 166 -10.09 -37.69 13.94
CA ASN A 166 -10.13 -39.11 14.31
C ASN A 166 -10.87 -39.38 15.63
N GLY A 167 -12.02 -38.72 15.83
CA GLY A 167 -12.84 -38.88 17.03
C GLY A 167 -12.27 -38.24 18.31
N LYS A 168 -11.17 -37.50 18.22
CA LYS A 168 -10.60 -36.70 19.33
C LYS A 168 -10.83 -35.21 19.08
N PHE A 169 -10.97 -34.45 20.16
CA PHE A 169 -11.15 -33.00 20.13
C PHE A 169 -9.85 -32.28 20.48
N TYR A 170 -9.53 -31.23 19.73
CA TYR A 170 -8.32 -30.41 19.86
C TYR A 170 -8.71 -28.93 19.83
N TYR A 171 -7.87 -28.07 20.39
CA TYR A 171 -8.05 -26.62 20.33
C TYR A 171 -6.69 -25.92 20.37
N ASP A 172 -6.60 -24.74 19.75
CA ASP A 172 -5.39 -23.93 19.78
C ASP A 172 -5.24 -23.17 21.10
N THR A 173 -4.07 -23.27 21.72
CA THR A 173 -3.74 -22.57 22.99
C THR A 173 -2.96 -21.28 22.82
N CYS A 174 -2.54 -20.98 21.60
CA CYS A 174 -1.82 -19.78 21.18
C CYS A 174 -2.44 -19.27 19.86
N LEU A 175 -2.17 -18.02 19.46
CA LEU A 175 -2.79 -17.45 18.26
C LEU A 175 -2.58 -18.33 17.02
N PRO A 176 -3.67 -18.81 16.38
CA PRO A 176 -3.57 -19.60 15.17
C PRO A 176 -3.44 -18.71 13.95
N MET A 177 -2.84 -19.27 12.90
CA MET A 177 -2.88 -18.68 11.57
C MET A 177 -4.34 -18.68 11.06
N GLY A 178 -4.76 -17.57 10.44
CA GLY A 178 -6.08 -17.43 9.82
C GLY A 178 -7.19 -16.88 10.73
N LEU A 179 -6.91 -16.64 12.02
CA LEU A 179 -7.76 -15.83 12.88
C LEU A 179 -7.57 -14.34 12.56
N SER A 180 -8.68 -13.59 12.46
CA SER A 180 -8.66 -12.20 11.99
C SER A 180 -7.96 -11.22 12.93
N SER A 181 -7.99 -11.46 14.24
CA SER A 181 -7.33 -10.60 15.25
C SER A 181 -5.84 -10.92 15.46
N SER A 182 -5.33 -12.04 14.94
CA SER A 182 -3.94 -12.47 15.18
C SER A 182 -2.90 -11.44 14.75
N CYS A 183 -3.11 -10.81 13.60
CA CYS A 183 -2.15 -9.82 13.06
C CYS A 183 -2.07 -8.58 13.96
N GLN A 184 -3.22 -8.06 14.40
CA GLN A 184 -3.24 -6.88 15.26
C GLN A 184 -2.63 -7.17 16.63
N LEU A 185 -2.94 -8.33 17.22
CA LEU A 185 -2.38 -8.73 18.51
C LEU A 185 -0.86 -8.87 18.44
N PHE A 186 -0.34 -9.47 17.37
CA PHE A 186 1.09 -9.60 17.17
C PHE A 186 1.75 -8.24 16.87
N GLU A 187 1.13 -7.40 16.06
CA GLU A 187 1.64 -6.05 15.77
C GLU A 187 1.81 -5.24 17.05
N LYS A 188 0.82 -5.24 17.96
CA LYS A 188 0.95 -4.58 19.28
C LYS A 188 2.17 -5.05 20.06
N PHE A 189 2.50 -6.34 19.96
CA PHE A 189 3.69 -6.90 20.59
C PHE A 189 4.97 -6.43 19.90
N SER A 190 5.03 -6.48 18.56
CA SER A 190 6.19 -6.03 17.81
C SER A 190 6.46 -4.53 17.94
N THR A 191 5.41 -3.70 17.98
CA THR A 191 5.51 -2.26 18.26
C THR A 191 6.11 -2.00 19.65
N ALA A 192 5.78 -2.82 20.65
CA ALA A 192 6.40 -2.72 21.96
C ALA A 192 7.89 -3.09 21.94
N LEU A 193 8.29 -4.12 21.18
CA LEU A 193 9.71 -4.44 20.97
C LEU A 193 10.45 -3.31 20.26
N HIS A 194 9.87 -2.74 19.20
CA HIS A 194 10.39 -1.56 18.53
C HIS A 194 10.58 -0.41 19.51
N TRP A 195 9.57 -0.09 20.31
CA TRP A 195 9.64 1.01 21.28
C TRP A 195 10.75 0.80 22.33
N ILE A 196 10.97 -0.44 22.79
CA ILE A 196 12.08 -0.75 23.70
C ILE A 196 13.42 -0.42 23.03
N LEU A 197 13.59 -0.76 21.75
CA LEU A 197 14.82 -0.50 20.99
C LEU A 197 15.09 0.99 20.81
N THR A 198 14.06 1.77 20.49
CA THR A 198 14.19 3.22 20.34
C THR A 198 14.43 3.91 21.67
N SER A 199 13.65 3.57 22.70
CA SER A 199 13.62 4.30 23.97
C SER A 199 14.71 3.86 24.95
N SER A 200 15.00 2.56 25.05
CA SER A 200 16.01 2.02 26.00
C SER A 200 17.41 1.95 25.40
N PHE A 201 17.52 1.80 24.08
CA PHE A 201 18.80 1.58 23.40
C PHE A 201 19.18 2.67 22.40
N GLY A 202 18.33 3.69 22.19
CA GLY A 202 18.61 4.82 21.31
C GLY A 202 18.72 4.44 19.83
N ILE A 203 18.14 3.31 19.43
CA ILE A 203 18.18 2.82 18.05
C ILE A 203 17.05 3.52 17.27
N SER A 204 17.37 4.58 16.54
CA SER A 204 16.36 5.38 15.81
C SER A 204 16.01 4.84 14.41
N ASN A 205 16.93 4.11 13.78
CA ASN A 205 16.83 3.72 12.38
C ASN A 205 16.38 2.26 12.25
N ILE A 206 15.17 1.98 12.74
CA ILE A 206 14.58 0.65 12.77
C ILE A 206 13.19 0.68 12.14
N PHE A 207 12.87 -0.37 11.39
CA PHE A 207 11.54 -0.65 10.87
C PHE A 207 11.11 -2.05 11.31
N HIS A 208 9.81 -2.24 11.35
CA HIS A 208 9.24 -3.55 11.61
C HIS A 208 7.95 -3.77 10.82
N LEU A 209 7.75 -5.01 10.42
CA LEU A 209 6.49 -5.48 9.86
C LEU A 209 6.19 -6.83 10.49
N LEU A 210 5.24 -6.85 11.43
CA LEU A 210 4.93 -8.06 12.19
C LEU A 210 6.20 -8.68 12.79
N ASP A 211 6.68 -9.80 12.25
CA ASP A 211 7.81 -10.58 12.72
C ASP A 211 9.17 -10.20 12.12
N ASP A 212 9.17 -9.38 11.07
CA ASP A 212 10.37 -8.90 10.40
C ASP A 212 10.83 -7.58 11.03
N PHE A 213 12.08 -7.52 11.49
CA PHE A 213 12.75 -6.31 12.00
C PHE A 213 13.93 -5.95 11.12
N VAL A 214 14.00 -4.69 10.69
CA VAL A 214 15.02 -4.16 9.80
C VAL A 214 15.76 -3.00 10.45
N PHE A 215 17.08 -3.01 10.39
CA PHE A 215 17.94 -1.98 10.98
C PHE A 215 18.79 -1.34 9.89
N VAL A 216 18.87 -0.01 9.87
CA VAL A 216 19.59 0.74 8.83
C VAL A 216 20.60 1.70 9.47
N SER A 217 21.81 1.79 8.92
CA SER A 217 22.80 2.76 9.40
C SER A 217 23.75 3.22 8.29
N LYS A 218 24.43 4.34 8.52
CA LYS A 218 25.43 4.87 7.60
C LYS A 218 26.60 3.90 7.39
N THR A 219 27.22 4.03 6.22
CA THR A 219 28.45 3.36 5.82
C THR A 219 29.55 3.55 6.86
N CYS A 220 30.30 2.49 7.16
CA CYS A 220 31.38 2.46 8.17
C CYS A 220 30.95 2.71 9.62
N SER A 221 29.66 2.92 9.89
CA SER A 221 29.17 2.93 11.28
C SER A 221 29.02 1.49 11.76
N LYS A 222 29.37 1.24 13.03
CA LYS A 222 28.99 -0.01 13.70
C LYS A 222 27.50 -0.02 14.11
N GLY A 223 26.73 1.01 13.74
CA GLY A 223 25.38 1.25 14.24
C GLY A 223 24.41 0.12 13.91
N CYS A 224 24.41 -0.38 12.67
CA CYS A 224 23.56 -1.49 12.25
C CYS A 224 23.90 -2.80 12.99
N ASP A 225 25.20 -3.10 13.13
CA ASP A 225 25.67 -4.28 13.88
C ASP A 225 25.29 -4.20 15.36
N TYR A 226 25.55 -3.04 15.99
CA TYR A 226 25.16 -2.78 17.38
C TYR A 226 23.64 -2.94 17.56
N ALA A 227 22.83 -2.35 16.68
CA ALA A 227 21.38 -2.42 16.76
C ALA A 227 20.86 -3.86 16.69
N LEU A 228 21.36 -4.65 15.73
CA LEU A 228 21.02 -6.07 15.60
C LEU A 228 21.45 -6.85 16.85
N HIS A 229 22.68 -6.65 17.34
CA HIS A 229 23.17 -7.34 18.52
C HIS A 229 22.35 -7.02 19.78
N PHE A 230 21.95 -5.76 19.96
CA PHE A 230 21.08 -5.37 21.06
C PHE A 230 19.69 -5.99 20.94
N PHE A 231 19.12 -6.05 19.72
CA PHE A 231 17.87 -6.74 19.49
C PHE A 231 17.95 -8.23 19.85
N LEU A 232 18.97 -8.94 19.37
CA LEU A 232 19.19 -10.35 19.69
C LEU A 232 19.37 -10.57 21.21
N LYS A 233 20.09 -9.66 21.89
CA LYS A 233 20.26 -9.70 23.34
C LYS A 233 18.96 -9.44 24.09
N LEU A 234 18.17 -8.47 23.63
CA LEU A 234 16.83 -8.17 24.16
C LEU A 234 15.96 -9.42 24.04
N CYS A 235 15.81 -9.96 22.83
CA CYS A 235 15.03 -11.16 22.54
C CYS A 235 15.47 -12.36 23.42
N LYS A 236 16.77 -12.59 23.57
CA LYS A 236 17.30 -13.62 24.48
C LYS A 236 16.92 -13.37 25.95
N THR A 237 16.94 -12.12 26.40
CA THR A 237 16.64 -11.73 27.79
C THR A 237 15.15 -11.86 28.10
N ILE A 238 14.30 -11.42 27.17
CA ILE A 238 12.86 -11.53 27.29
C ILE A 238 12.33 -12.91 26.89
N GLY A 239 13.12 -13.79 26.27
CA GLY A 239 12.69 -15.13 25.85
C GLY A 239 11.91 -15.18 24.54
N VAL A 240 12.09 -14.21 23.64
CA VAL A 240 11.55 -14.25 22.27
C VAL A 240 12.52 -15.02 21.37
N PRO A 241 12.10 -16.13 20.74
CA PRO A 241 12.96 -16.88 19.84
C PRO A 241 13.15 -16.16 18.50
N ILE A 242 14.35 -16.27 17.93
CA ILE A 242 14.73 -15.63 16.66
C ILE A 242 15.09 -16.72 15.66
N LYS A 243 14.61 -16.57 14.43
CA LYS A 243 14.92 -17.47 13.33
C LYS A 243 16.29 -17.14 12.74
N HIS A 244 17.34 -17.66 13.37
CA HIS A 244 18.74 -17.38 13.02
C HIS A 244 19.08 -17.66 11.55
N GLU A 245 18.48 -18.67 10.92
CA GLU A 245 18.69 -19.01 9.50
C GLU A 245 18.27 -17.88 8.55
N LYS A 246 17.28 -17.07 8.95
CA LYS A 246 16.78 -15.91 8.20
C LYS A 246 17.35 -14.58 8.66
N THR A 247 18.03 -14.55 9.81
CA THR A 247 18.75 -13.36 10.24
C THR A 247 19.84 -13.03 9.23
N ARG A 248 19.97 -11.75 8.90
CA ARG A 248 21.02 -11.21 8.03
C ARG A 248 21.77 -10.13 8.78
N PHE A 249 23.07 -10.32 8.90
CA PHE A 249 23.99 -9.33 9.45
C PHE A 249 24.17 -8.16 8.47
N PRO A 250 24.75 -7.04 8.93
CA PRO A 250 24.88 -5.82 8.13
C PRO A 250 25.42 -6.08 6.72
N THR A 251 24.64 -5.72 5.71
CA THR A 251 24.90 -5.88 4.28
C THR A 251 24.42 -4.65 3.52
N THR A 252 24.97 -4.42 2.33
CA THR A 252 24.52 -3.34 1.43
C THR A 252 23.44 -3.78 0.45
N VAL A 253 23.14 -5.08 0.38
CA VAL A 253 22.05 -5.64 -0.43
C VAL A 253 21.18 -6.54 0.44
N LEU A 254 19.88 -6.25 0.52
CA LEU A 254 18.95 -6.97 1.38
C LEU A 254 17.52 -7.00 0.80
N THR A 255 16.88 -8.16 0.83
CA THR A 255 15.47 -8.30 0.47
C THR A 255 14.57 -8.00 1.67
N ILE A 256 13.78 -6.93 1.59
CA ILE A 256 12.86 -6.46 2.63
C ILE A 256 11.46 -6.41 2.04
N TYR A 257 10.49 -7.03 2.72
CA TYR A 257 9.08 -7.14 2.27
C TYR A 257 8.95 -7.67 0.83
N GLY A 258 9.92 -8.48 0.40
CA GLY A 258 9.99 -9.05 -0.93
C GLY A 258 10.43 -8.11 -2.04
N ILE A 259 11.09 -6.99 -1.71
CA ILE A 259 11.81 -6.08 -2.60
C ILE A 259 13.28 -6.11 -2.22
N GLU A 260 14.17 -6.25 -3.20
CA GLU A 260 15.62 -6.19 -2.97
C GLU A 260 16.09 -4.75 -2.98
N ILE A 261 16.66 -4.30 -1.87
CA ILE A 261 17.24 -2.96 -1.74
C ILE A 261 18.76 -3.08 -1.85
N ASP A 262 19.35 -2.32 -2.76
CA ASP A 262 20.80 -2.26 -3.02
C ASP A 262 21.29 -0.83 -2.75
N SER A 263 21.94 -0.63 -1.61
CA SER A 263 22.47 0.67 -1.20
C SER A 263 23.82 1.01 -1.86
N ASN A 264 24.44 0.09 -2.60
CA ASN A 264 25.62 0.43 -3.40
C ASN A 264 25.18 1.17 -4.67
N GLU A 265 24.23 0.57 -5.39
CA GLU A 265 23.69 1.16 -6.62
C GLU A 265 22.60 2.21 -6.34
N MET A 266 22.15 2.31 -5.08
CA MET A 266 21.03 3.16 -4.66
C MET A 266 19.75 2.85 -5.45
N ILE A 267 19.40 1.56 -5.52
CA ILE A 267 18.20 1.08 -6.21
C ILE A 267 17.41 0.10 -5.36
N ALA A 268 16.08 0.07 -5.55
CA ALA A 268 15.21 -1.01 -5.11
C ALA A 268 14.75 -1.81 -6.33
N ARG A 269 14.82 -3.14 -6.30
CA ARG A 269 14.46 -4.00 -7.42
C ARG A 269 13.59 -5.19 -7.03
N LEU A 270 12.77 -5.66 -7.95
CA LEU A 270 12.09 -6.94 -7.78
C LEU A 270 13.12 -8.08 -7.82
N PRO A 271 13.05 -9.06 -6.89
CA PRO A 271 13.78 -10.30 -6.99
C PRO A 271 13.52 -11.04 -8.32
N SER A 272 14.52 -11.74 -8.85
CA SER A 272 14.46 -12.37 -10.18
C SER A 272 13.33 -13.39 -10.32
N ASP A 273 13.06 -14.17 -9.28
CA ASP A 273 11.97 -15.16 -9.24
C ASP A 273 10.59 -14.50 -9.42
N LYS A 274 10.41 -13.28 -8.89
CA LYS A 274 9.17 -12.52 -9.06
C LYS A 274 9.03 -11.97 -10.47
N ILE A 275 10.14 -11.51 -11.06
CA ILE A 275 10.17 -11.01 -12.43
C ILE A 275 9.83 -12.14 -13.41
N GLU A 276 10.47 -13.30 -13.26
CA GLU A 276 10.17 -14.50 -14.05
C GLU A 276 8.70 -14.91 -13.93
N LYS A 277 8.15 -14.93 -12.72
CA LYS A 277 6.74 -15.25 -12.48
C LYS A 277 5.77 -14.27 -13.16
N ILE A 278 6.09 -12.97 -13.15
CA ILE A 278 5.31 -11.95 -13.86
C ILE A 278 5.40 -12.18 -15.36
N TYR A 279 6.62 -12.38 -15.87
CA TYR A 279 6.89 -12.63 -17.29
C TYR A 279 6.10 -13.85 -17.80
N ASP A 280 6.18 -14.99 -17.11
CA ASP A 280 5.46 -16.21 -17.46
C ASP A 280 3.94 -16.01 -17.49
N MET A 281 3.40 -15.29 -16.50
CA MET A 281 1.98 -14.97 -16.45
C MET A 281 1.57 -14.07 -17.61
N LEU A 282 2.37 -13.04 -17.92
CA LEU A 282 2.14 -12.16 -19.06
C LEU A 282 2.18 -12.94 -20.38
N VAL A 283 3.16 -13.82 -20.58
CA VAL A 283 3.28 -14.68 -21.77
C VAL A 283 2.06 -15.59 -21.92
N SER A 284 1.61 -16.19 -20.81
CA SER A 284 0.43 -17.07 -20.81
C SER A 284 -0.85 -16.34 -21.26
N VAL A 285 -0.95 -15.04 -20.98
CA VAL A 285 -2.10 -14.19 -21.29
C VAL A 285 -1.99 -13.57 -22.69
N LYS A 286 -0.77 -13.23 -23.15
CA LYS A 286 -0.49 -12.47 -24.40
C LYS A 286 -1.24 -13.01 -25.61
N ARG A 287 -1.21 -14.33 -25.81
CA ARG A 287 -1.77 -15.01 -27.00
C ARG A 287 -3.24 -15.36 -26.88
N ARG A 288 -3.85 -15.22 -25.70
CA ARG A 288 -5.24 -15.64 -25.48
C ARG A 288 -6.23 -14.56 -25.90
N ARG A 289 -7.37 -14.98 -26.47
CA ARG A 289 -8.49 -14.07 -26.75
C ARG A 289 -9.23 -13.67 -25.47
N SER A 290 -9.36 -14.63 -24.55
CA SER A 290 -9.99 -14.47 -23.25
C SER A 290 -9.22 -15.20 -22.15
N VAL A 291 -9.35 -14.72 -20.92
CA VAL A 291 -8.71 -15.24 -19.72
C VAL A 291 -9.75 -15.46 -18.62
N THR A 292 -9.47 -16.32 -17.64
CA THR A 292 -10.40 -16.45 -16.51
C THR A 292 -10.26 -15.25 -15.58
N LEU A 293 -11.33 -14.90 -14.86
CA LEU A 293 -11.32 -13.86 -13.83
C LEU A 293 -10.21 -14.11 -12.81
N ARG A 294 -10.03 -15.37 -12.38
CA ARG A 294 -8.96 -15.75 -11.46
C ARG A 294 -7.58 -15.44 -12.01
N ASP A 295 -7.31 -15.81 -13.26
CA ASP A 295 -5.99 -15.59 -13.87
C ASP A 295 -5.72 -14.09 -14.01
N LEU A 296 -6.72 -13.32 -14.43
CA LEU A 296 -6.60 -11.87 -14.55
C LEU A 296 -6.39 -11.20 -13.18
N GLN A 297 -7.15 -11.58 -12.16
CA GLN A 297 -6.96 -11.08 -10.79
C GLN A 297 -5.59 -11.45 -10.21
N SER A 298 -5.11 -12.66 -10.49
CA SER A 298 -3.78 -13.11 -10.06
C SER A 298 -2.67 -12.29 -10.73
N LEU A 299 -2.79 -12.05 -12.04
CA LEU A 299 -1.88 -11.19 -12.78
C LEU A 299 -1.92 -9.75 -12.23
N ILE A 300 -3.11 -9.16 -12.09
CA ILE A 300 -3.27 -7.81 -11.53
C ILE A 300 -2.63 -7.72 -10.14
N GLY A 301 -2.78 -8.74 -9.29
CA GLY A 301 -2.14 -8.77 -7.98
C GLY A 301 -0.61 -8.72 -8.05
N LEU A 302 -0.02 -9.50 -8.96
CA LEU A 302 1.44 -9.50 -9.19
C LEU A 302 1.93 -8.15 -9.75
N LEU A 303 1.20 -7.58 -10.71
CA LEU A 303 1.55 -6.29 -11.31
C LEU A 303 1.37 -5.13 -10.31
N ASN A 304 0.34 -5.20 -9.46
CA ASN A 304 0.15 -4.22 -8.38
C ASN A 304 1.25 -4.30 -7.34
N PHE A 305 1.78 -5.50 -7.05
CA PHE A 305 2.99 -5.64 -6.25
C PHE A 305 4.20 -5.02 -6.97
N ALA A 306 4.39 -5.29 -8.26
CA ALA A 306 5.47 -4.70 -9.05
C ALA A 306 5.44 -3.16 -9.06
N CYS A 307 4.27 -2.55 -8.94
CA CYS A 307 4.11 -1.10 -8.81
C CYS A 307 4.75 -0.46 -7.56
N SER A 308 5.22 -1.24 -6.59
CA SER A 308 6.00 -0.70 -5.47
C SER A 308 7.38 -0.19 -5.91
N VAL A 309 7.89 -0.67 -7.06
CA VAL A 309 9.16 -0.24 -7.65
C VAL A 309 8.99 0.25 -9.10
N ILE A 310 8.02 -0.28 -9.84
CA ILE A 310 7.60 0.19 -11.16
C ILE A 310 6.45 1.19 -11.00
N ILE A 311 6.73 2.35 -10.42
CA ILE A 311 5.73 3.38 -10.07
C ILE A 311 4.82 3.75 -11.27
N PRO A 312 5.34 3.97 -12.50
CA PRO A 312 4.49 4.28 -13.67
C PRO A 312 3.50 3.18 -14.05
N GLY A 313 3.78 1.93 -13.67
CA GLY A 313 2.93 0.77 -13.97
C GLY A 313 1.50 0.90 -13.45
N ARG A 314 1.27 1.68 -12.39
CA ARG A 314 -0.06 1.84 -11.75
C ARG A 314 -1.11 2.35 -12.75
N ALA A 315 -0.73 3.24 -13.66
CA ALA A 315 -1.63 3.79 -14.68
C ALA A 315 -2.22 2.69 -15.59
N PHE A 316 -1.45 1.63 -15.84
CA PHE A 316 -1.80 0.53 -16.75
C PHE A 316 -2.59 -0.59 -16.06
N LEU A 317 -2.85 -0.48 -14.75
CA LEU A 317 -3.66 -1.44 -14.00
C LEU A 317 -5.14 -1.13 -14.02
N ARG A 318 -5.52 0.16 -14.09
CA ARG A 318 -6.92 0.56 -13.89
C ARG A 318 -7.85 -0.10 -14.91
N ARG A 319 -7.47 -0.12 -16.19
CA ARG A 319 -8.27 -0.77 -17.24
C ARG A 319 -8.37 -2.27 -17.05
N LEU A 320 -7.29 -2.93 -16.64
CA LEU A 320 -7.31 -4.36 -16.31
C LEU A 320 -8.24 -4.66 -15.13
N ILE A 321 -8.20 -3.82 -14.09
CA ILE A 321 -9.11 -3.92 -12.93
C ILE A 321 -10.57 -3.71 -13.35
N ASN A 322 -10.84 -2.74 -14.21
CA ASN A 322 -12.20 -2.45 -14.67
C ASN A 322 -12.84 -3.68 -15.36
N LEU A 323 -12.05 -4.48 -16.07
CA LEU A 323 -12.53 -5.74 -16.67
C LEU A 323 -12.97 -6.79 -15.64
N THR A 324 -12.55 -6.66 -14.38
CA THR A 324 -12.92 -7.58 -13.29
C THR A 324 -14.18 -7.15 -12.52
N LEU A 325 -14.64 -5.91 -12.71
CA LEU A 325 -15.75 -5.35 -11.95
C LEU A 325 -17.08 -6.04 -12.28
N GLY A 326 -17.90 -6.29 -11.26
CA GLY A 326 -19.20 -6.95 -11.41
C GLY A 326 -19.14 -8.47 -11.59
N HIS A 327 -17.94 -9.06 -11.68
CA HIS A 327 -17.78 -10.51 -11.83
C HIS A 327 -17.37 -11.16 -10.50
N THR A 328 -18.13 -12.17 -10.07
CA THR A 328 -17.89 -12.89 -8.80
C THR A 328 -17.43 -14.33 -8.99
N ASN A 329 -17.69 -14.93 -10.16
CA ASN A 329 -17.30 -16.30 -10.47
C ASN A 329 -15.83 -16.35 -10.96
N PRO A 330 -14.91 -17.03 -10.25
CA PRO A 330 -13.49 -17.09 -10.62
C PRO A 330 -13.22 -17.74 -11.99
N GLN A 331 -14.11 -18.59 -12.49
CA GLN A 331 -13.96 -19.26 -13.79
C GLN A 331 -14.56 -18.45 -14.95
N PHE A 332 -15.21 -17.32 -14.66
CA PHE A 332 -15.79 -16.45 -15.68
C PHE A 332 -14.70 -16.01 -16.68
N ARG A 333 -14.99 -16.09 -17.98
CA ARG A 333 -14.03 -15.71 -19.03
C ARG A 333 -14.20 -14.26 -19.43
N ILE A 334 -13.15 -13.48 -19.24
CA ILE A 334 -13.02 -12.08 -19.61
C ILE A 334 -12.35 -12.00 -20.98
N THR A 335 -12.97 -11.27 -21.91
CA THR A 335 -12.37 -11.00 -23.22
C THR A 335 -11.48 -9.78 -23.15
N LEU A 336 -10.25 -9.88 -23.64
CA LEU A 336 -9.29 -8.78 -23.61
C LEU A 336 -9.52 -7.84 -24.80
N ASN A 337 -9.98 -6.63 -24.52
CA ASN A 337 -10.15 -5.56 -25.52
C ASN A 337 -8.79 -4.99 -25.99
N ALA A 338 -8.81 -4.11 -26.99
CA ALA A 338 -7.60 -3.55 -27.58
C ALA A 338 -6.77 -2.75 -26.56
N GLU A 339 -7.43 -2.03 -25.65
CA GLU A 339 -6.81 -1.20 -24.62
C GLU A 339 -6.10 -2.06 -23.56
N ALA A 340 -6.76 -3.09 -23.05
CA ALA A 340 -6.17 -4.04 -22.11
C ALA A 340 -4.97 -4.77 -22.73
N ARG A 341 -5.01 -5.04 -24.04
CA ARG A 341 -3.85 -5.58 -24.76
C ARG A 341 -2.71 -4.56 -24.86
N ALA A 342 -3.02 -3.27 -24.99
CA ALA A 342 -2.01 -2.22 -24.95
C ALA A 342 -1.37 -2.12 -23.56
N ASP A 343 -2.16 -2.23 -22.49
CA ASP A 343 -1.64 -2.27 -21.11
C ASP A 343 -0.72 -3.46 -20.87
N LEU A 344 -1.14 -4.65 -21.29
CA LEU A 344 -0.31 -5.85 -21.17
C LEU A 344 1.00 -5.71 -21.95
N ARG A 345 0.99 -5.05 -23.12
CA ARG A 345 2.21 -4.73 -23.86
C ARG A 345 3.10 -3.75 -23.10
N ALA A 346 2.55 -2.68 -22.53
CA ALA A 346 3.33 -1.76 -21.69
C ALA A 346 3.97 -2.49 -20.50
N TRP A 347 3.25 -3.43 -19.90
CA TRP A 347 3.80 -4.28 -18.84
C TRP A 347 4.93 -5.21 -19.31
N PHE A 348 4.88 -5.74 -20.53
CA PHE A 348 6.03 -6.44 -21.11
C PHE A 348 7.25 -5.51 -21.22
N GLU A 349 7.05 -4.30 -21.73
CA GLU A 349 8.14 -3.32 -21.87
C GLU A 349 8.75 -2.95 -20.52
N PHE A 350 7.92 -2.74 -19.49
CA PHE A 350 8.42 -2.47 -18.14
C PHE A 350 9.22 -3.62 -17.56
N ILE A 351 8.78 -4.86 -17.77
CA ILE A 351 9.47 -6.02 -17.22
C ILE A 351 10.78 -6.29 -17.98
N GLU A 352 10.79 -6.17 -19.31
CA GLU A 352 11.99 -6.41 -20.12
C GLU A 352 13.05 -5.30 -19.97
N HIS A 353 12.63 -4.03 -19.95
CA HIS A 353 13.58 -2.90 -20.01
C HIS A 353 13.83 -2.24 -18.64
N PHE A 354 12.80 -2.08 -17.81
CA PHE A 354 12.94 -1.46 -16.48
C PHE A 354 13.36 -2.49 -15.42
N ASN A 355 13.16 -3.78 -15.70
CA ASN A 355 13.57 -4.93 -14.88
C ASN A 355 13.22 -4.76 -13.39
N GLY A 356 12.08 -4.11 -13.11
CA GLY A 356 11.61 -3.87 -11.76
C GLY A 356 12.46 -2.94 -10.90
N LYS A 357 13.26 -2.02 -11.46
CA LYS A 357 14.21 -1.18 -10.71
C LYS A 357 13.70 0.23 -10.43
N LEU A 358 13.64 0.65 -9.18
CA LEU A 358 13.47 2.04 -8.75
C LEU A 358 14.82 2.61 -8.32
N CYS A 359 15.29 3.68 -8.95
CA CYS A 359 16.46 4.42 -8.46
C CYS A 359 16.07 5.36 -7.32
N PHE A 360 16.90 5.45 -6.28
CA PHE A 360 16.71 6.41 -5.19
C PHE A 360 17.11 7.78 -5.70
N LEU A 361 16.13 8.67 -5.76
CA LEU A 361 16.33 10.03 -6.22
C LEU A 361 16.67 10.86 -4.99
N PHE A 362 17.96 11.17 -4.78
CA PHE A 362 18.38 12.00 -3.66
C PHE A 362 17.46 13.23 -3.53
N ASP A 363 16.87 13.42 -2.35
CA ASP A 363 15.99 14.53 -1.94
C ASP A 363 16.51 15.97 -2.18
N ASN A 364 17.65 16.14 -2.84
CA ASN A 364 18.10 17.41 -3.38
C ASN A 364 17.32 17.73 -4.67
N TRP A 365 16.09 18.23 -4.50
CA TRP A 365 15.40 18.93 -5.57
C TRP A 365 16.18 20.19 -5.91
N VAL A 366 16.87 20.14 -7.05
CA VAL A 366 17.62 21.27 -7.57
C VAL A 366 16.60 22.13 -8.33
N SER A 367 16.40 23.39 -7.93
CA SER A 367 15.45 24.26 -8.65
C SER A 367 15.88 24.41 -10.10
N SER A 368 14.92 24.67 -11.00
CA SER A 368 15.24 24.95 -12.41
C SER A 368 16.20 26.13 -12.58
N ASP A 369 16.34 27.01 -11.59
CA ASP A 369 17.34 28.10 -11.60
C ASP A 369 18.77 27.61 -11.35
N THR A 370 18.92 26.48 -10.67
CA THR A 370 20.20 25.86 -10.35
C THR A 370 20.62 24.86 -11.45
N LEU A 371 19.65 24.13 -12.02
CA LEU A 371 19.83 23.27 -13.21
C LEU A 371 19.86 24.06 -14.52
N ARG A 372 19.30 25.27 -14.54
CA ARG A 372 19.05 26.12 -15.71
C ARG A 372 18.33 25.37 -16.85
N LEU A 373 17.40 24.47 -16.50
CA LEU A 373 16.62 23.70 -17.46
C LEU A 373 15.23 24.33 -17.64
N TYR A 374 14.95 24.84 -18.83
CA TYR A 374 13.67 25.44 -19.18
C TYR A 374 13.19 24.87 -20.51
N SER A 375 11.92 24.49 -20.63
CA SER A 375 11.31 24.06 -21.89
C SER A 375 10.05 24.86 -22.18
N ASP A 376 9.82 25.19 -23.44
CA ASP A 376 8.61 25.90 -23.88
C ASP A 376 8.08 25.28 -25.18
N ALA A 377 6.76 25.34 -25.33
CA ALA A 377 6.02 24.81 -26.48
C ALA A 377 4.95 25.81 -26.89
N ALA A 378 5.03 26.28 -28.12
CA ALA A 378 4.03 27.19 -28.68
C ALA A 378 2.89 26.43 -29.37
N GLY A 379 1.74 27.09 -29.54
CA GLY A 379 0.51 26.50 -30.08
C GLY A 379 0.58 26.08 -31.56
N VAL A 380 -0.58 26.08 -32.23
CA VAL A 380 -0.80 25.45 -33.55
C VAL A 380 0.13 25.96 -34.66
N HIS A 381 0.61 27.21 -34.60
CA HIS A 381 1.56 27.78 -35.58
C HIS A 381 2.93 28.11 -34.97
N GLY A 382 3.28 27.43 -33.87
CA GLY A 382 4.50 27.66 -33.12
C GLY A 382 5.60 26.64 -33.41
N GLY A 383 6.55 26.56 -32.47
CA GLY A 383 7.57 25.53 -32.39
C GLY A 383 7.83 25.17 -30.94
N PHE A 384 8.91 24.43 -30.70
CA PHE A 384 9.36 24.06 -29.37
C PHE A 384 10.75 24.61 -29.11
N ALA A 385 11.11 24.78 -27.84
CA ALA A 385 12.45 25.11 -27.41
C ALA A 385 12.77 24.52 -26.05
N ALA A 386 14.05 24.28 -25.78
CA ALA A 386 14.53 24.11 -24.42
C ALA A 386 15.93 24.69 -24.24
N VAL A 387 16.27 25.04 -23.01
CA VAL A 387 17.55 25.60 -22.57
C VAL A 387 18.05 24.75 -21.40
N PHE A 388 19.32 24.40 -21.38
CA PHE A 388 20.02 23.76 -20.27
C PHE A 388 21.37 24.43 -20.06
N GLY A 389 21.52 25.18 -18.96
CA GLY A 389 22.76 25.92 -18.70
C GLY A 389 22.99 27.02 -19.72
N ASN A 390 23.98 26.81 -20.60
CA ASN A 390 24.28 27.69 -21.74
C ASN A 390 23.89 27.06 -23.09
N ASP A 391 23.42 25.81 -23.09
CA ASP A 391 23.03 25.08 -24.29
C ASP A 391 21.52 25.22 -24.53
N TRP A 392 21.09 25.22 -25.79
CA TRP A 392 19.68 25.34 -26.14
C TRP A 392 19.38 24.66 -27.46
N PHE A 393 18.11 24.30 -27.67
CA PHE A 393 17.58 23.86 -28.95
C PHE A 393 16.24 24.50 -29.24
N THR A 394 15.90 24.60 -30.53
CA THR A 394 14.59 25.01 -31.01
C THR A 394 14.24 24.29 -32.31
N GLY A 395 12.94 24.13 -32.61
CA GLY A 395 12.49 23.54 -33.85
C GLY A 395 11.01 23.79 -34.13
N SER A 396 10.60 23.63 -35.39
CA SER A 396 9.21 23.60 -35.81
C SER A 396 8.57 22.24 -35.48
N TRP A 397 7.24 22.20 -35.33
CA TRP A 397 6.53 20.95 -35.07
C TRP A 397 6.75 19.91 -36.18
N PRO A 398 7.16 18.68 -35.84
CA PRO A 398 7.09 17.56 -36.78
C PRO A 398 5.64 17.35 -37.24
N PRO A 399 5.40 16.93 -38.50
CA PRO A 399 4.05 16.73 -39.04
C PRO A 399 3.19 15.77 -38.21
N GLU A 400 3.82 14.83 -37.49
CA GLU A 400 3.16 13.86 -36.62
C GLU A 400 2.71 14.45 -35.28
N ILE A 401 3.34 15.53 -34.81
CA ILE A 401 3.09 16.18 -33.50
C ILE A 401 2.27 17.47 -33.66
N GLU A 402 2.33 18.10 -34.84
CA GLU A 402 1.57 19.30 -35.16
C GLU A 402 0.04 19.19 -34.88
N PRO A 403 -0.66 18.07 -35.16
CA PRO A 403 -2.09 17.95 -34.88
C PRO A 403 -2.42 17.57 -33.42
N GLU A 404 -1.41 17.26 -32.59
CA GLU A 404 -1.62 16.77 -31.23
C GLU A 404 -1.97 17.88 -30.23
N HIS A 405 -2.61 17.51 -29.12
CA HIS A 405 -3.03 18.44 -28.06
C HIS A 405 -1.84 19.19 -27.43
N ILE A 406 -2.06 20.39 -26.91
CA ILE A 406 -0.99 21.24 -26.34
C ILE A 406 -0.17 20.53 -25.25
N THR A 407 -0.79 19.69 -24.43
CA THR A 407 -0.10 18.86 -23.41
C THR A 407 0.93 17.90 -24.03
N VAL A 408 0.67 17.38 -25.23
CA VAL A 408 1.61 16.52 -25.97
C VAL A 408 2.77 17.35 -26.51
N LYS A 409 2.45 18.56 -26.97
CA LYS A 409 3.42 19.53 -27.46
C LYS A 409 4.32 20.05 -26.36
N GLU A 410 3.81 20.26 -25.14
CA GLU A 410 4.59 20.61 -23.94
C GLU A 410 5.52 19.47 -23.50
N LEU A 411 5.06 18.21 -23.62
CA LEU A 411 5.89 17.04 -23.30
C LEU A 411 7.01 16.79 -24.33
N PHE A 412 6.83 17.22 -25.57
CA PHE A 412 7.79 16.96 -26.66
C PHE A 412 9.20 17.53 -26.41
N PRO A 413 9.40 18.84 -26.12
CA PRO A 413 10.71 19.41 -25.81
C PRO A 413 11.29 18.83 -24.53
N ILE A 414 10.44 18.49 -23.54
CA ILE A 414 10.84 17.84 -22.30
C ILE A 414 11.51 16.49 -22.59
N VAL A 415 10.87 15.62 -23.37
CA VAL A 415 11.45 14.31 -23.75
C VAL A 415 12.69 14.49 -24.62
N LEU A 416 12.70 15.47 -25.53
CA LEU A 416 13.86 15.75 -26.37
C LEU A 416 15.05 16.26 -25.54
N ALA A 417 14.82 17.07 -24.51
CA ALA A 417 15.83 17.52 -23.57
C ALA A 417 16.44 16.34 -22.79
N VAL A 418 15.66 15.32 -22.41
CA VAL A 418 16.21 14.09 -21.81
C VAL A 418 17.02 13.27 -22.80
N GLU A 419 16.60 13.18 -24.05
CA GLU A 419 17.36 12.45 -25.07
C GLU A 419 18.73 13.11 -25.32
N ILE A 420 18.76 14.45 -25.40
CA ILE A 420 19.97 15.22 -25.71
C ILE A 420 20.87 15.36 -24.48
N TRP A 421 20.31 15.72 -23.32
CA TRP A 421 21.05 16.05 -22.10
C TRP A 421 20.93 15.00 -20.99
N GLY A 422 20.32 13.84 -21.25
CA GLY A 422 20.03 12.82 -20.22
C GLY A 422 21.26 12.33 -19.46
N LYS A 423 22.45 12.34 -20.08
CA LYS A 423 23.71 12.04 -19.38
C LYS A 423 24.12 13.12 -18.37
N CYS A 424 23.78 14.38 -18.63
CA CYS A 424 24.07 15.51 -17.75
C CYS A 424 23.00 15.68 -16.65
N LEU A 425 21.81 15.13 -16.87
CA LEU A 425 20.66 15.13 -15.95
C LEU A 425 20.59 13.87 -15.07
N GLU A 426 21.61 13.02 -15.11
CA GLU A 426 21.65 11.74 -14.40
C GLU A 426 21.55 11.96 -12.87
N ASN A 427 20.64 11.22 -12.22
CA ASN A 427 20.37 11.26 -10.77
C ASN A 427 19.95 12.63 -10.21
N GLN A 428 19.41 13.52 -11.04
CA GLN A 428 18.91 14.83 -10.62
C GLN A 428 17.38 14.91 -10.73
N SER A 429 16.75 15.55 -9.75
CA SER A 429 15.29 15.79 -9.69
C SER A 429 15.00 17.28 -9.87
N ALA A 430 14.19 17.63 -10.88
CA ALA A 430 13.81 19.01 -11.19
C ALA A 430 12.32 19.24 -10.92
N THR A 431 11.96 20.31 -10.21
CA THR A 431 10.59 20.57 -9.72
C THR A 431 9.65 21.22 -10.74
N ASP A 432 10.16 21.99 -11.72
CA ASP A 432 9.30 22.77 -12.66
C ASP A 432 9.08 22.10 -14.03
N CYS A 433 9.76 20.99 -14.29
CA CYS A 433 9.44 20.09 -15.39
C CYS A 433 9.18 18.75 -14.73
N SER A 434 7.96 18.24 -14.75
CA SER A 434 7.57 16.97 -14.13
C SER A 434 8.29 15.78 -14.78
N MET A 435 9.58 15.61 -14.51
CA MET A 435 10.41 14.50 -14.92
C MET A 435 11.34 14.01 -13.82
N VAL A 436 11.24 12.71 -13.63
CA VAL A 436 12.28 11.87 -13.05
C VAL A 436 13.03 11.24 -14.23
N VAL A 437 14.30 11.59 -14.43
CA VAL A 437 15.15 10.94 -15.44
C VAL A 437 15.77 9.69 -14.81
N SER A 438 15.28 8.51 -15.21
CA SER A 438 15.96 7.23 -14.95
C SER A 438 16.21 6.55 -16.29
N LYS A 439 17.48 6.23 -16.58
CA LYS A 439 17.88 5.68 -17.87
C LYS A 439 17.36 4.24 -18.02
N THR A 440 16.70 3.96 -19.14
CA THR A 440 16.63 2.62 -19.74
C THR A 440 17.09 2.75 -21.20
N ASP A 441 17.89 1.80 -21.67
CA ASP A 441 18.71 1.95 -22.88
C ASP A 441 17.93 2.17 -24.19
N ASN A 442 18.60 2.87 -25.11
CA ASN A 442 18.07 3.51 -26.30
C ASN A 442 17.46 2.56 -27.36
N SER A 443 16.18 2.77 -27.67
CA SER A 443 15.56 2.64 -29.02
C SER A 443 14.02 2.80 -29.03
N SER A 444 13.36 2.89 -27.87
CA SER A 444 11.88 2.83 -27.76
C SER A 444 11.13 4.19 -27.67
N SER A 445 11.84 5.32 -27.77
CA SER A 445 11.37 6.69 -27.44
C SER A 445 10.20 7.22 -28.29
N ALA A 446 10.05 6.80 -29.56
CA ALA A 446 8.97 7.29 -30.43
C ALA A 446 7.57 6.72 -30.08
N ILE A 447 7.52 5.52 -29.51
CA ILE A 447 6.27 4.82 -29.20
C ILE A 447 5.62 5.38 -27.92
N PHE A 448 6.45 5.76 -26.93
CA PHE A 448 5.95 6.32 -25.66
C PHE A 448 5.31 7.69 -25.84
N LYS A 449 5.80 8.52 -26.77
CA LYS A 449 5.25 9.85 -27.09
C LYS A 449 3.81 9.80 -27.60
N SER A 450 3.50 8.86 -28.51
CA SER A 450 2.15 8.68 -29.05
C SER A 450 1.17 8.09 -28.03
N VAL A 451 1.66 7.30 -27.07
CA VAL A 451 0.82 6.54 -26.15
C VAL A 451 0.41 7.39 -24.95
N VAL A 452 1.33 8.15 -24.34
CA VAL A 452 1.01 9.03 -23.20
C VAL A 452 0.02 10.13 -23.64
N ALA A 453 0.21 10.68 -24.84
CA ALA A 453 -0.69 11.63 -25.49
C ALA A 453 -2.13 11.12 -25.64
N LYS A 454 -2.28 9.92 -26.21
CA LYS A 454 -3.57 9.24 -26.38
C LYS A 454 -4.20 8.83 -25.04
N LEU A 455 -3.39 8.49 -24.05
CA LEU A 455 -3.86 8.06 -22.73
C LEU A 455 -4.37 9.22 -21.87
N PHE A 456 -3.72 10.38 -21.95
CA PHE A 456 -4.12 11.57 -21.22
C PHE A 456 -5.42 12.17 -21.79
N THR A 457 -5.54 12.22 -23.11
CA THR A 457 -6.76 12.66 -23.81
C THR A 457 -7.92 11.68 -23.65
N ALA A 458 -7.65 10.36 -23.61
CA ALA A 458 -8.66 9.34 -23.32
C ALA A 458 -9.05 9.23 -21.83
N SER A 459 -8.41 9.98 -20.93
CA SER A 459 -8.69 9.92 -19.48
C SER A 459 -9.99 10.64 -19.08
N LEU A 460 -10.50 11.52 -19.94
CA LEU A 460 -11.78 12.20 -19.77
C LEU A 460 -12.79 11.66 -20.77
N SER A 461 -14.03 11.46 -20.31
CA SER A 461 -15.13 11.22 -21.26
C SER A 461 -15.39 12.50 -22.09
N ASP A 462 -15.82 12.35 -23.35
CA ASP A 462 -16.19 13.50 -24.21
C ASP A 462 -17.23 14.43 -23.56
N ALA A 463 -18.10 13.86 -22.72
CA ALA A 463 -19.09 14.61 -21.95
C ALA A 463 -18.44 15.45 -20.84
N THR A 464 -17.44 14.90 -20.14
CA THR A 464 -16.69 15.58 -19.08
C THR A 464 -15.87 16.73 -19.65
N HIS A 465 -15.20 16.50 -20.79
CA HIS A 465 -14.42 17.54 -21.47
C HIS A 465 -15.30 18.73 -21.85
N LYS A 466 -16.44 18.49 -22.51
CA LYS A 466 -17.41 19.55 -22.89
C LYS A 466 -17.99 20.27 -21.67
N SER A 467 -18.24 19.55 -20.57
CA SER A 467 -18.73 20.15 -19.32
C SER A 467 -17.69 21.06 -18.70
N TYR A 468 -16.43 20.62 -18.61
CA TYR A 468 -15.35 21.39 -17.98
C TYR A 468 -15.00 22.62 -18.81
N SER A 469 -14.95 22.53 -20.15
CA SER A 469 -14.75 23.70 -21.01
C SER A 469 -15.82 24.78 -20.80
N ARG A 470 -17.10 24.40 -20.67
CA ARG A 470 -18.18 25.36 -20.36
C ARG A 470 -18.00 26.03 -19.01
N MET A 471 -17.58 25.26 -18.01
CA MET A 471 -17.38 25.75 -16.64
C MET A 471 -16.18 26.68 -16.53
N ILE A 472 -15.09 26.39 -17.26
CA ILE A 472 -13.90 27.24 -17.37
C ILE A 472 -14.25 28.53 -18.11
N ASN A 473 -15.00 28.48 -19.21
CA ASN A 473 -15.46 29.69 -19.91
C ASN A 473 -16.34 30.58 -19.03
N SER A 474 -17.19 29.99 -18.17
CA SER A 474 -17.98 30.75 -17.19
C SER A 474 -17.10 31.45 -16.14
N TYR A 475 -15.93 30.90 -15.82
CA TYR A 475 -14.96 31.52 -14.93
C TYR A 475 -14.19 32.65 -15.61
N LEU A 476 -13.71 32.42 -16.84
CA LEU A 476 -13.04 33.44 -17.65
C LEU A 476 -13.94 34.65 -17.89
N GLN A 477 -15.21 34.42 -18.23
CA GLN A 477 -16.19 35.50 -18.40
C GLN A 477 -16.43 36.29 -17.10
N PHE A 478 -16.41 35.62 -15.94
CA PHE A 478 -16.46 36.29 -14.64
C PHE A 478 -15.23 37.16 -14.41
N CYS A 479 -14.03 36.66 -14.70
CA CYS A 479 -12.79 37.43 -14.60
C CYS A 479 -12.80 38.65 -15.53
N GLU A 480 -13.21 38.50 -16.79
CA GLU A 480 -13.33 39.62 -17.73
C GLU A 480 -14.35 40.67 -17.27
N THR A 481 -15.46 40.25 -16.66
CA THR A 481 -16.54 41.15 -16.24
C THR A 481 -16.19 41.97 -14.99
N TYR A 482 -15.50 41.36 -14.02
CA TYR A 482 -15.27 41.97 -12.70
C TYR A 482 -13.80 42.31 -12.40
N TYR A 483 -12.86 41.83 -13.22
CA TYR A 483 -11.41 41.95 -13.01
C TYR A 483 -10.66 42.12 -14.34
N ALA A 484 -11.00 43.16 -15.11
CA ALA A 484 -10.53 43.41 -16.49
C ALA A 484 -9.00 43.44 -16.70
N GLU A 485 -8.21 43.65 -15.63
CA GLU A 485 -6.73 43.68 -15.69
C GLU A 485 -6.05 42.49 -14.98
N CYS A 486 -6.81 41.47 -14.55
CA CYS A 486 -6.28 40.34 -13.78
C CYS A 486 -5.92 39.14 -14.68
N ARG A 487 -4.78 38.49 -14.41
CA ARG A 487 -4.47 37.17 -14.98
C ARG A 487 -5.38 36.11 -14.31
N PRO A 488 -6.29 35.44 -15.05
CA PRO A 488 -7.24 34.48 -14.47
C PRO A 488 -6.55 33.23 -13.91
N PHE A 489 -5.37 32.90 -14.44
CA PHE A 489 -4.58 31.75 -14.05
C PHE A 489 -3.10 32.14 -13.83
N PRO A 490 -2.41 31.52 -12.85
CA PRO A 490 -2.95 30.65 -11.79
C PRO A 490 -3.95 31.41 -10.89
N SER A 491 -5.09 30.81 -10.59
CA SER A 491 -6.15 31.47 -9.82
C SER A 491 -5.72 31.60 -8.36
N SER A 492 -5.84 32.79 -7.80
CA SER A 492 -5.70 32.95 -6.34
C SER A 492 -6.93 32.40 -5.61
N HIS A 493 -6.76 32.01 -4.35
CA HIS A 493 -7.88 31.61 -3.48
C HIS A 493 -8.87 32.77 -3.25
N ILE A 494 -8.42 34.03 -3.35
CA ILE A 494 -9.27 35.23 -3.26
C ILE A 494 -10.20 35.31 -4.47
N LEU A 495 -9.64 35.19 -5.68
CA LEU A 495 -10.41 35.23 -6.92
C LEU A 495 -11.40 34.06 -7.02
N LEU A 496 -10.98 32.87 -6.56
CA LEU A 496 -11.83 31.70 -6.48
C LEU A 496 -12.97 31.87 -5.46
N SER A 497 -12.71 32.52 -4.31
CA SER A 497 -13.74 32.82 -3.30
C SER A 497 -14.81 33.76 -3.87
N HIS A 498 -14.41 34.80 -4.61
CA HIS A 498 -15.33 35.71 -5.28
C HIS A 498 -16.13 35.03 -6.39
N PHE A 499 -15.51 34.10 -7.13
CA PHE A 499 -16.22 33.30 -8.12
C PHE A 499 -17.27 32.38 -7.49
N ILE A 500 -16.95 31.70 -6.39
CA ILE A 500 -17.93 30.89 -5.64
C ILE A 500 -19.10 31.75 -5.15
N ALA A 501 -18.81 32.94 -4.64
CA ALA A 501 -19.84 33.90 -4.23
C ALA A 501 -20.72 34.34 -5.42
N ASN A 502 -20.13 34.60 -6.59
CA ASN A 502 -20.86 34.95 -7.81
C ASN A 502 -21.81 33.82 -8.26
N LEU A 503 -21.33 32.56 -8.24
CA LEU A 503 -22.18 31.40 -8.56
C LEU A 503 -23.31 31.23 -7.54
N PHE A 504 -23.05 31.47 -6.26
CA PHE A 504 -24.07 31.42 -5.22
C PHE A 504 -25.16 32.48 -5.43
N LEU A 505 -24.76 33.73 -5.73
CA LEU A 505 -25.67 34.85 -6.02
C LEU A 505 -26.49 34.64 -7.30
N ARG A 506 -25.92 33.97 -8.31
CA ARG A 506 -26.64 33.50 -9.52
C ARG A 506 -27.52 32.28 -9.27
N ASN A 507 -27.69 31.89 -8.02
CA ASN A 507 -28.56 30.83 -7.55
C ASN A 507 -28.22 29.40 -8.02
N TYR A 508 -26.96 29.11 -8.37
CA TYR A 508 -26.53 27.75 -8.74
C TYR A 508 -26.62 26.74 -7.59
N SER A 509 -26.97 25.47 -7.87
CA SER A 509 -27.03 24.43 -6.83
C SER A 509 -25.65 24.13 -6.23
N PRO A 510 -25.55 23.62 -4.98
CA PRO A 510 -24.26 23.27 -4.39
C PRO A 510 -23.48 22.22 -5.20
N SER A 511 -24.18 21.29 -5.85
CA SER A 511 -23.58 20.29 -6.74
C SER A 511 -23.01 20.92 -8.02
N THR A 512 -23.71 21.89 -8.59
CA THR A 512 -23.23 22.60 -9.79
C THR A 512 -21.99 23.43 -9.46
N ILE A 513 -22.02 24.16 -8.33
CA ILE A 513 -20.87 24.93 -7.84
C ILE A 513 -19.65 24.01 -7.62
N ALA A 514 -19.83 22.85 -6.97
CA ALA A 514 -18.74 21.88 -6.79
C ALA A 514 -18.15 21.39 -8.12
N THR A 515 -18.98 21.29 -9.17
CA THR A 515 -18.52 20.87 -10.50
C THR A 515 -17.70 21.97 -11.19
N HIS A 516 -18.10 23.24 -11.04
CA HIS A 516 -17.28 24.38 -11.51
C HIS A 516 -15.91 24.42 -10.82
N ILE A 517 -15.87 24.16 -9.51
CA ILE A 517 -14.61 24.12 -8.75
C ILE A 517 -13.75 22.91 -9.15
N SER A 518 -14.37 21.76 -9.44
CA SER A 518 -13.65 20.58 -9.95
C SER A 518 -13.01 20.85 -11.32
N ALA A 519 -13.67 21.60 -12.19
CA ALA A 519 -13.11 22.01 -13.48
C ALA A 519 -11.91 22.96 -13.31
N LEU A 520 -11.95 23.88 -12.35
CA LEU A 520 -10.82 24.78 -12.06
C LEU A 520 -9.66 24.06 -11.36
N SER A 521 -9.95 23.11 -10.45
CA SER A 521 -8.97 22.20 -9.85
C SER A 521 -8.27 21.36 -10.92
N PHE A 522 -9.03 20.84 -11.89
CA PHE A 522 -8.49 20.10 -13.03
C PHE A 522 -7.50 20.95 -13.83
N VAL A 523 -7.81 22.22 -14.12
CA VAL A 523 -6.88 23.13 -14.83
C VAL A 523 -5.59 23.32 -14.04
N HIS A 524 -5.65 23.56 -12.73
CA HIS A 524 -4.45 23.73 -11.90
C HIS A 524 -3.62 22.44 -11.83
N LYS A 525 -4.26 21.29 -11.59
CA LYS A 525 -3.60 19.98 -11.54
C LYS A 525 -3.02 19.56 -12.89
N SER A 526 -3.66 19.93 -14.00
CA SER A 526 -3.17 19.64 -15.36
C SER A 526 -1.96 20.49 -15.75
N ASN A 527 -1.80 21.69 -15.17
CA ASN A 527 -0.68 22.60 -15.41
C ASN A 527 0.36 22.58 -14.26
N SER A 528 0.24 21.64 -13.31
CA SER A 528 1.09 21.53 -12.12
C SER A 528 1.15 22.80 -11.24
N TRP A 529 0.10 23.63 -11.27
CA TRP A 529 -0.01 24.80 -10.40
C TRP A 529 -0.52 24.40 -9.01
N PRO A 530 -0.14 25.13 -7.93
CA PRO A 530 -0.74 24.97 -6.62
C PRO A 530 -2.26 25.08 -6.72
N ASP A 531 -2.99 24.08 -6.23
CA ASP A 531 -4.45 24.04 -6.36
C ASP A 531 -5.11 24.93 -5.30
N PRO A 532 -5.64 26.11 -5.66
CA PRO A 532 -6.29 27.01 -4.70
C PRO A 532 -7.57 26.40 -4.12
N THR A 533 -8.16 25.39 -4.79
CA THR A 533 -9.38 24.72 -4.33
C THR A 533 -9.15 23.87 -3.09
N ASP A 534 -7.91 23.40 -2.88
CA ASP A 534 -7.53 22.58 -1.74
C ASP A 534 -7.25 23.41 -0.46
N MET A 535 -7.32 24.75 -0.54
CA MET A 535 -7.12 25.63 0.62
C MET A 535 -8.28 25.55 1.63
N PHE A 536 -7.96 25.68 2.92
CA PHE A 536 -8.94 25.65 4.03
C PHE A 536 -10.11 26.63 3.84
N VAL A 537 -9.84 27.84 3.35
CA VAL A 537 -10.85 28.89 3.15
C VAL A 537 -11.90 28.46 2.12
N ILE A 538 -11.49 27.83 1.01
CA ILE A 538 -12.40 27.37 -0.04
C ILE A 538 -13.29 26.24 0.47
N HIS A 539 -12.73 25.29 1.22
CA HIS A 539 -13.50 24.23 1.88
C HIS A 539 -14.58 24.80 2.82
N LYS A 540 -14.26 25.84 3.60
CA LYS A 540 -15.24 26.50 4.49
C LYS A 540 -16.32 27.24 3.71
N ILE A 541 -15.97 27.93 2.63
CA ILE A 541 -16.94 28.62 1.76
C ILE A 541 -17.91 27.61 1.12
N LEU A 542 -17.39 26.50 0.57
CA LEU A 542 -18.23 25.45 -0.02
C LEU A 542 -19.17 24.78 1.00
N LYS A 543 -18.70 24.56 2.23
CA LYS A 543 -19.55 24.10 3.34
C LYS A 543 -20.62 25.13 3.70
N GLY A 544 -20.29 26.42 3.67
CA GLY A 544 -21.24 27.52 3.84
C GLY A 544 -22.33 27.53 2.76
N VAL A 545 -21.96 27.34 1.49
CA VAL A 545 -22.89 27.20 0.35
C VAL A 545 -23.87 26.04 0.58
N GLN A 546 -23.39 24.89 1.05
CA GLN A 546 -24.24 23.72 1.35
C GLN A 546 -25.22 23.99 2.49
N ASN A 547 -24.78 24.65 3.56
CA ASN A 547 -25.61 24.94 4.73
C ASN A 547 -26.68 26.00 4.44
N LEU A 548 -26.34 27.04 3.68
CA LEU A 548 -27.28 28.14 3.37
C LEU A 548 -28.35 27.73 2.34
N LYS A 549 -28.06 26.75 1.46
CA LYS A 549 -29.05 26.21 0.51
C LYS A 549 -29.86 25.04 1.06
N ARG A 550 -29.54 24.53 2.26
CA ARG A 550 -30.44 23.64 3.00
C ARG A 550 -31.58 24.47 3.59
N LYS A 551 -32.64 24.71 2.81
CA LYS A 551 -33.96 25.09 3.35
C LYS A 551 -34.90 23.89 3.26
N ASN A 552 -35.42 23.51 4.44
CA ASN A 552 -36.53 22.64 4.81
C ASN A 552 -36.96 21.56 3.82
N ASP A 553 -36.59 20.32 4.13
CA ASP A 553 -37.27 19.13 3.59
C ASP A 553 -38.75 19.19 4.05
N PRO A 554 -39.73 19.32 3.14
CA PRO A 554 -41.14 19.35 3.49
C PRO A 554 -41.66 18.01 4.03
N ARG A 555 -40.82 16.97 4.13
CA ARG A 555 -41.13 15.68 4.75
C ARG A 555 -40.88 15.61 6.26
N LEU A 556 -40.43 16.71 6.87
CA LEU A 556 -40.22 16.83 8.32
C LEU A 556 -41.15 17.87 8.98
N LEU A 557 -42.34 18.09 8.40
CA LEU A 557 -43.47 18.76 9.05
C LEU A 557 -44.65 17.81 9.18
#